data_AF-K6DN81-F1
#
_entry.id   AF-K6DN81-F1
#
_cell.length_a   1.000
_cell.length_b   1.000
_cell.length_c   1.000
_cell.angle_alpha   90.00
_cell.angle_beta   90.00
_cell.angle_gamma   90.00
#
_symmetry.space_group_name_H-M   'P 1'
#
loop_
_entity.id
_entity.type
_entity.pdbx_description
1 polymer ?
#
loop_
_entity_poly.entity_id
_entity_poly.type
_entity_poly.pdbx_seq_one_letter_code
_entity_poly.pdbx_strand_id
1 'polypeptide(L)' 'MISHFISWDQFLLDYRLPFIIRSTEFPTVNVDVERVNADASRYARSGIGKDRLINEFAVRRAEVVSQIENIPVERFH' A
#
# COMPACT_ATOMS: atom_id res chain seq x y z
N MET A 1 8.86 -8.08 -6.64
CA MET A 1 7.92 -8.21 -7.78
C MET A 1 6.82 -7.15 -7.62
N ILE A 2 6.20 -6.64 -8.71
CA ILE A 2 5.27 -5.50 -8.68
C ILE A 2 4.09 -5.68 -7.71
N SER A 3 3.56 -6.90 -7.58
CA SER A 3 2.48 -7.23 -6.65
C SER A 3 2.78 -6.92 -5.19
N HIS A 4 4.06 -6.93 -4.77
CA HIS A 4 4.41 -6.56 -3.40
C HIS A 4 4.11 -5.09 -3.15
N PHE A 5 4.37 -4.21 -4.13
CA PHE A 5 4.06 -2.80 -3.99
C PHE A 5 2.55 -2.56 -3.91
N ILE A 6 1.74 -3.35 -4.62
CA ILE A 6 0.27 -3.27 -4.49
C ILE A 6 -0.16 -3.57 -3.04
N SER A 7 0.36 -4.64 -2.45
CA SER A 7 0.03 -5.01 -1.07
C SER A 7 0.48 -3.97 -0.05
N TRP A 8 1.69 -3.40 -0.22
CA TRP A 8 2.20 -2.38 0.69
C TRP A 8 1.50 -1.03 0.50
N ASP A 9 1.16 -0.66 -0.72
CA ASP A 9 0.36 0.55 -0.98
C ASP A 9 -1.03 0.42 -0.35
N GLN A 10 -1.68 -0.76 -0.43
CA GLN A 10 -2.93 -1.02 0.30
C GLN A 10 -2.73 -0.89 1.82
N PHE A 11 -1.67 -1.47 2.37
CA PHE A 11 -1.38 -1.37 3.79
C PHE A 11 -1.20 0.09 4.25
N LEU A 12 -0.53 0.92 3.45
CA LEU A 12 -0.37 2.35 3.73
C LEU A 12 -1.73 3.06 3.76
N LEU A 13 -2.58 2.82 2.75
CA LEU A 13 -3.92 3.42 2.66
C LEU A 13 -4.81 3.03 3.83
N ASP A 14 -4.71 1.78 4.30
CA ASP A 14 -5.59 1.26 5.35
C ASP A 14 -5.11 1.62 6.76
N TYR A 15 -3.80 1.53 7.01
CA TYR A 15 -3.26 1.47 8.38
C TYR A 15 -2.23 2.57 8.71
N ARG A 16 -1.88 3.43 7.75
CA ARG A 16 -0.88 4.49 7.97
C ARG A 16 -1.40 5.86 7.59
N LEU A 17 -1.70 6.10 6.30
CA LEU A 17 -2.08 7.43 5.81
C LEU A 17 -3.28 8.05 6.55
N PRO A 18 -4.37 7.32 6.84
CA PRO A 18 -5.50 7.90 7.57
C PRO A 18 -5.12 8.46 8.95
N PHE A 19 -4.15 7.83 9.61
CA PHE A 19 -3.71 8.17 10.95
C PHE A 19 -2.69 9.32 10.93
N ILE A 20 -1.81 9.36 9.93
CA ILE A 20 -0.94 10.52 9.66
C ILE A 20 -1.81 11.77 9.42
N ILE A 21 -2.79 11.66 8.50
CA ILE A 21 -3.71 12.74 8.14
C ILE A 21 -4.45 13.26 9.38
N ARG A 22 -4.92 12.37 10.25
CA ARG A 22 -5.74 12.73 11.43
C ARG A 22 -4.93 13.18 12.63
N SER A 23 -3.61 12.99 12.66
CA SER A 23 -2.84 13.38 13.84
C SER A 23 -2.96 12.39 14.98
N THR A 24 -3.22 11.12 14.66
CA THR A 24 -3.57 10.09 15.66
C THR A 24 -2.52 8.98 15.67
N GLU A 25 -2.41 8.29 16.80
CA GLU A 25 -1.53 7.14 16.94
C GLU A 25 -1.84 6.07 15.89
N PHE A 26 -0.80 5.39 15.42
CA PHE A 26 -0.98 4.25 14.54
C PHE A 26 -1.63 3.10 15.29
N PRO A 27 -2.51 2.34 14.63
CA PRO A 27 -3.04 1.14 15.22
C PRO A 27 -1.89 0.16 15.45
N THR A 28 -1.91 -0.51 16.61
CA THR A 28 -1.08 -1.68 16.86
C THR A 28 -1.58 -2.82 15.96
N VAL A 29 -0.99 -2.93 14.78
CA VAL A 29 -1.27 -4.01 13.84
C VAL A 29 -0.11 -5.00 13.92
N ASN A 30 -0.39 -6.23 14.31
CA ASN A 30 0.58 -7.31 14.16
C ASN A 30 0.63 -7.72 12.68
N VAL A 31 1.54 -7.11 11.93
CA VAL A 31 1.69 -7.36 10.50
C VAL A 31 2.60 -8.56 10.29
N ASP A 32 2.02 -9.65 9.79
CA ASP A 32 2.79 -10.79 9.30
C ASP A 32 3.36 -10.46 7.91
N VAL A 33 4.58 -9.94 7.90
CA VAL A 33 5.30 -9.52 6.70
C VAL A 33 5.49 -10.67 5.71
N GLU A 34 5.77 -11.87 6.21
CA GLU A 34 5.97 -13.06 5.38
C GLU A 34 4.68 -13.46 4.69
N ARG A 35 3.57 -13.45 5.41
CA ARG A 35 2.25 -13.69 4.82
C ARG A 35 1.89 -12.66 3.76
N VAL A 36 2.10 -11.36 4.02
CA VAL A 36 1.83 -10.31 3.03
C VAL A 36 2.64 -10.53 1.75
N ASN A 37 3.92 -10.86 1.88
CA ASN A 37 4.79 -11.14 0.74
C ASN A 37 4.42 -12.44 0.02
N ALA A 38 4.04 -13.49 0.74
CA ALA A 38 3.59 -14.76 0.19
C ALA A 38 2.28 -14.58 -0.61
N ASP A 39 1.34 -13.80 -0.07
CA ASP A 39 0.07 -13.49 -0.72
C ASP A 39 0.28 -12.66 -1.99
N ALA A 40 1.14 -11.63 -1.95
CA ALA A 40 1.53 -10.85 -3.12
C ALA A 40 2.20 -11.71 -4.20
N SER A 41 3.07 -12.63 -3.79
CA SER A 41 3.74 -13.58 -4.67
C SER A 41 2.75 -14.56 -5.31
N ARG A 42 1.79 -15.09 -4.54
CA ARG A 42 0.72 -15.95 -5.04
C ARG A 42 -0.18 -15.21 -6.04
N TYR A 43 -0.51 -13.96 -5.75
CA TYR A 43 -1.30 -13.11 -6.63
C TYR A 43 -0.63 -12.92 -8.00
N ALA A 44 0.65 -12.54 -8.02
CA ALA A 44 1.36 -12.39 -9.30
C ALA A 44 1.49 -13.69 -10.11
N ARG A 45 1.35 -14.85 -9.47
CA ARG A 45 1.36 -16.17 -10.12
C ARG A 45 -0.03 -16.75 -10.36
N SER A 46 -1.10 -16.00 -10.11
CA SER A 46 -2.47 -16.51 -10.25
C SER A 46 -2.97 -16.61 -11.71
N GLY A 47 -2.11 -16.33 -12.68
CA GLY A 47 -2.49 -16.19 -14.09
C GLY A 47 -2.93 -14.77 -14.48
N ILE A 48 -2.74 -13.77 -13.62
CA ILE A 48 -2.96 -12.36 -13.98
C ILE A 48 -2.01 -11.92 -15.10
N GLY A 49 -2.55 -11.18 -16.07
CA GLY A 49 -1.76 -10.56 -17.13
C GLY A 49 -0.79 -9.52 -16.59
N LYS A 50 0.41 -9.44 -17.18
CA LYS A 50 1.45 -8.49 -16.75
C LYS A 50 0.99 -7.04 -16.87
N ASP A 51 0.31 -6.72 -17.96
CA ASP A 51 -0.32 -5.42 -18.23
C ASP A 51 -1.34 -5.05 -17.15
N ARG A 52 -2.22 -5.99 -16.78
CA ARG A 52 -3.21 -5.79 -15.73
C ARG A 52 -2.54 -5.58 -14.37
N LEU A 53 -1.55 -6.39 -14.03
CA LEU A 53 -0.81 -6.26 -12.77
C LEU A 53 -0.10 -4.90 -12.66
N ILE A 54 0.49 -4.41 -13.76
CA ILE A 54 1.13 -3.09 -13.82
C ILE A 54 0.08 -1.98 -13.68
N ASN A 55 -1.07 -2.10 -14.36
CA ASN A 55 -2.13 -1.10 -14.28
C ASN A 55 -2.71 -1.00 -12.86
N GLU A 56 -2.98 -2.13 -12.22
CA GLU A 56 -3.45 -2.17 -10.83
C GLU A 56 -2.44 -1.51 -9.87
N PHE A 57 -1.14 -1.77 -10.07
CA PHE A 57 -0.11 -1.06 -9.33
C PHE A 57 -0.13 0.45 -9.59
N ALA A 58 -0.20 0.89 -10.85
CA ALA A 58 -0.20 2.30 -11.19
C ALA A 58 -1.39 3.05 -10.57
N VAL A 59 -2.60 2.47 -10.66
CA VAL A 59 -3.81 3.03 -10.05
C VAL A 59 -3.64 3.15 -8.53
N ARG A 60 -3.16 2.08 -7.89
CA ARG A 60 -3.01 2.06 -6.44
C ARG A 60 -1.94 3.04 -5.95
N ARG A 61 -0.83 3.13 -6.67
CA ARG A 61 0.25 4.08 -6.38
C ARG A 61 -0.21 5.52 -6.55
N ALA A 62 -1.00 5.81 -7.58
CA ALA A 62 -1.58 7.14 -7.79
C ALA A 62 -2.47 7.56 -6.62
N GLU A 63 -3.24 6.63 -6.05
CA GLU A 63 -4.06 6.88 -4.85
C GLU A 63 -3.19 7.23 -3.63
N VAL A 64 -2.14 6.45 -3.37
CA VAL A 64 -1.18 6.73 -2.28
C VAL A 64 -0.54 8.11 -2.46
N VAL A 65 -0.06 8.41 -3.66
CA VAL A 65 0.57 9.71 -3.98
C VAL A 65 -0.42 10.85 -3.75
N SER A 66 -1.64 10.73 -4.27
CA SER A 66 -2.68 11.75 -4.11
C SER A 66 -3.01 12.01 -2.63
N GLN A 67 -3.06 10.98 -1.79
CA GLN A 67 -3.25 11.18 -0.35
C GLN A 67 -2.04 11.88 0.29
N ILE A 68 -0.82 11.48 -0.06
CA ILE A 68 0.43 12.06 0.48
C ILE A 68 0.59 13.53 0.08
N GLU A 69 0.26 13.90 -1.15
CA GLU A 69 0.35 15.29 -1.64
C GLU A 69 -0.51 16.26 -0.83
N ASN A 70 -1.57 15.77 -0.18
CA ASN A 70 -2.46 16.57 0.66
C ASN A 70 -2.02 16.63 2.13
N ILE A 71 -0.94 15.92 2.52
CA ILE A 71 -0.43 15.89 3.88
C ILE A 71 0.68 16.94 4.02
N PRO A 72 0.54 17.91 4.95
CA PRO A 72 1.62 18.85 5.26
C PRO A 72 2.89 18.11 5.68
N VAL A 73 4.06 18.58 5.22
CA VAL A 73 5.35 17.94 5.48
C VAL A 73 5.60 17.72 6.98
N GLU A 74 5.10 18.62 7.82
CA GLU A 74 5.26 18.58 9.27
C GLU A 74 4.59 17.36 9.92
N ARG A 75 3.68 16.69 9.21
CA ARG A 75 2.98 15.48 9.67
C ARG A 75 3.80 14.20 9.47
N PHE A 76 4.96 14.27 8.80
CA PHE A 76 5.83 13.12 8.54
C PHE A 76 7.01 12.98 9.53
N HIS A 77 7.09 13.84 10.55
CA HIS A 77 8.16 13.84 11.56
C HIS A 77 8.00 12.77 12.64
#